data_AF-A0A933C9X2-F1
#
_entry.id   AF-A0A933C9X2-F1
#
_cell.length_a   1.000
_cell.length_b   1.000
_cell.length_c   1.000
_cell.angle_alpha   90.00
_cell.angle_beta   90.00
_cell.angle_gamma   90.00
#
_symmetry.space_group_name_H-M   'P 1'
#
loop_
_entity.id
_entity.type
_entity.pdbx_description
1 polymer ?
#
loop_
_entity_poly.entity_id
_entity_poly.type
_entity_poly.pdbx_seq_one_letter_code
_entity_poly.pdbx_strand_id
1 'polypeptide(L)'
;MCTTPTGTLTASRDRLVAGESLTLRWSLQNVETIVDFSGPGFAPAIAQDSQTFSPPAGAHTFTLRIKTCDAIVPLSASVQVDPAPEAPPNDDSGDDDSGWEEPSPPDSPEEQEPAPQDPPNNEPVEVGQFNSYDPVTDTHESGTVFQDPDTGETWVGDGSYGDHTVEPWP
;
A
#
# COMPACT_ATOMS: atom_id res chain seq x y z
N MET A 1 9.33 15.70 -37.38
CA MET A 1 9.43 14.25 -37.67
C MET A 1 8.97 13.53 -36.42
N CYS A 2 8.02 12.61 -36.52
CA CYS A 2 7.63 11.84 -35.34
C CYS A 2 8.70 10.77 -35.04
N THR A 3 9.17 10.68 -33.81
CA THR A 3 10.09 9.63 -33.37
C THR A 3 9.30 8.44 -32.83
N THR A 4 9.78 7.23 -33.07
CA THR A 4 9.14 6.03 -32.53
C THR A 4 9.33 5.99 -31.01
N PRO A 5 8.25 5.85 -30.23
CA PRO A 5 8.38 5.68 -28.79
C PRO A 5 9.07 4.36 -28.51
N THR A 6 9.98 4.37 -27.57
CA THR A 6 10.70 3.16 -27.14
C THR A 6 10.73 3.12 -25.64
N GLY A 7 10.73 1.91 -25.09
CA GLY A 7 10.93 1.75 -23.67
C GLY A 7 11.11 0.31 -23.26
N THR A 8 11.33 0.12 -21.98
CA THR A 8 11.45 -1.19 -21.33
C THR A 8 10.66 -1.15 -20.03
N LEU A 9 10.02 -2.26 -19.68
CA LEU A 9 9.38 -2.48 -18.39
C LEU A 9 9.98 -3.76 -17.80
N THR A 10 10.51 -3.67 -16.59
CA THR A 10 11.24 -4.76 -15.94
C THR A 10 10.85 -4.86 -14.47
N ALA A 11 10.60 -6.06 -13.99
CA ALA A 11 10.40 -6.35 -12.58
C ALA A 11 11.74 -6.63 -11.90
N SER A 12 11.91 -6.21 -10.64
CA SER A 12 13.10 -6.54 -9.84
C SER A 12 13.26 -8.04 -9.60
N ARG A 13 12.14 -8.78 -9.54
CA ARG A 13 12.05 -10.23 -9.45
C ARG A 13 10.86 -10.75 -10.24
N ASP A 14 11.00 -11.94 -10.80
CA ASP A 14 9.92 -12.68 -11.46
C ASP A 14 9.08 -13.52 -10.49
N ARG A 15 9.59 -13.76 -9.27
CA ARG A 15 8.90 -14.52 -8.22
C ARG A 15 9.14 -13.93 -6.83
N LEU A 16 8.10 -13.84 -6.02
CA LEU A 16 8.13 -13.36 -4.63
C LEU A 16 7.03 -13.99 -3.78
N VAL A 17 7.12 -13.90 -2.46
CA VAL A 17 6.10 -14.36 -1.51
C VAL A 17 5.17 -13.19 -1.14
N ALA A 18 3.90 -13.48 -0.90
CA ALA A 18 2.92 -12.48 -0.48
C ALA A 18 3.41 -11.72 0.77
N GLY A 19 3.34 -10.39 0.70
CA GLY A 19 3.89 -9.49 1.72
C GLY A 19 5.28 -8.94 1.38
N GLU A 20 6.01 -9.55 0.44
CA GLU A 20 7.26 -8.96 -0.08
C GLU A 20 6.99 -7.79 -1.03
N SER A 21 7.92 -6.84 -1.05
CA SER A 21 7.88 -5.70 -1.96
C SER A 21 8.45 -6.05 -3.34
N LEU A 22 7.72 -5.66 -4.37
CA LEU A 22 8.13 -5.70 -5.78
C LEU A 22 8.52 -4.28 -6.23
N THR A 23 9.63 -4.15 -6.94
CA THR A 23 10.00 -2.90 -7.62
C THR A 23 9.87 -3.10 -9.13
N LEU A 24 8.95 -2.38 -9.75
CA LEU A 24 8.89 -2.26 -11.21
C LEU A 24 9.73 -1.07 -11.64
N ARG A 25 10.50 -1.25 -12.71
CA ARG A 25 11.34 -0.22 -13.31
C ARG A 25 11.01 -0.10 -14.78
N TRP A 26 10.86 1.11 -15.26
CA TRP A 26 10.66 1.38 -16.67
C TRP A 26 11.57 2.50 -17.16
N SER A 27 11.98 2.40 -18.41
CA SER A 27 12.75 3.44 -19.09
C SER A 27 12.00 3.80 -20.36
N LEU A 28 11.67 5.07 -20.50
CA LEU A 28 10.88 5.58 -21.62
C LEU A 28 11.72 6.59 -22.40
N GLN A 29 11.76 6.46 -23.72
CA GLN A 29 12.46 7.36 -24.61
C GLN A 29 11.54 7.76 -25.76
N ASN A 30 11.55 9.07 -26.06
CA ASN A 30 10.65 9.65 -27.05
C ASN A 30 9.19 9.30 -26.73
N VAL A 31 8.74 9.50 -25.49
CA VAL A 31 7.35 9.25 -25.04
C VAL A 31 6.68 10.58 -24.69
N GLU A 32 5.52 10.85 -25.29
CA GLU A 32 4.71 12.03 -24.95
C GLU A 32 3.67 11.70 -23.88
N THR A 33 3.02 10.55 -23.97
CA THR A 33 1.94 10.16 -23.05
C THR A 33 1.91 8.66 -22.81
N ILE A 34 1.47 8.26 -21.62
CA ILE A 34 1.07 6.88 -21.30
C ILE A 34 -0.43 6.81 -21.56
N VAL A 35 -0.83 5.95 -22.49
CA VAL A 35 -2.24 5.86 -22.91
C VAL A 35 -3.04 4.86 -22.10
N ASP A 36 -2.36 3.86 -21.53
CA ASP A 36 -2.99 2.75 -20.84
C ASP A 36 -1.95 1.98 -20.02
N PHE A 37 -2.36 1.45 -18.88
CA PHE A 37 -1.56 0.54 -18.06
C PHE A 37 -2.47 -0.42 -17.29
N SER A 38 -1.92 -1.58 -16.94
CA SER A 38 -2.64 -2.59 -16.15
C SER A 38 -1.71 -3.33 -15.20
N GLY A 39 -2.27 -3.74 -14.05
CA GLY A 39 -1.59 -4.48 -13.00
C GLY A 39 -1.99 -3.96 -11.61
N PRO A 40 -2.04 -4.84 -10.59
CA PRO A 40 -2.44 -4.42 -9.23
C PRO A 40 -1.41 -3.46 -8.65
N GLY A 41 -1.88 -2.31 -8.15
CA GLY A 41 -1.02 -1.29 -7.54
C GLY A 41 -0.04 -0.61 -8.49
N PHE A 42 -0.11 -0.87 -9.80
CA PHE A 42 0.79 -0.29 -10.80
C PHE A 42 0.24 1.04 -11.31
N ALA A 43 0.97 2.13 -11.09
CA ALA A 43 0.61 3.49 -11.47
C ALA A 43 1.81 4.21 -12.10
N PRO A 44 2.15 3.90 -13.37
CA PRO A 44 3.31 4.45 -14.04
C PRO A 44 3.11 5.92 -14.45
N ALA A 45 4.14 6.74 -14.22
CA ALA A 45 4.22 8.11 -14.72
C ALA A 45 5.46 8.30 -15.60
N ILE A 46 5.38 9.18 -16.60
CA ILE A 46 6.52 9.48 -17.51
C ILE A 46 7.70 10.12 -16.76
N ALA A 47 7.40 10.94 -15.75
CA ALA A 47 8.41 11.60 -14.93
C ALA A 47 9.10 10.65 -13.93
N GLN A 48 8.61 9.42 -13.80
CA GLN A 48 9.16 8.39 -12.91
C GLN A 48 9.80 7.29 -13.75
N ASP A 49 10.78 6.60 -13.18
CA ASP A 49 11.44 5.44 -13.78
C ASP A 49 11.24 4.15 -12.97
N SER A 50 10.62 4.25 -11.79
CA SER A 50 10.36 3.10 -10.93
C SER A 50 9.22 3.32 -9.95
N GLN A 51 8.64 2.21 -9.48
CA GLN A 51 7.66 2.17 -8.41
C GLN A 51 7.85 0.90 -7.59
N THR A 52 7.75 1.03 -6.27
CA THR A 52 7.80 -0.10 -5.34
C THR A 52 6.45 -0.24 -4.64
N PHE A 53 5.93 -1.47 -4.56
CA PHE A 53 4.65 -1.81 -3.93
C PHE A 53 4.62 -3.30 -3.60
N SER A 54 3.62 -3.75 -2.83
CA SER A 54 3.45 -5.17 -2.47
C SER A 54 2.21 -5.75 -3.15
N PRO A 55 2.36 -6.49 -4.27
CA PRO A 55 1.22 -7.11 -4.95
C PRO A 55 0.60 -8.26 -4.12
N PRO A 56 -0.71 -8.55 -4.29
CA PRO A 56 -1.35 -9.69 -3.64
C PRO A 56 -0.81 -11.03 -4.17
N ALA A 57 -1.12 -12.14 -3.50
CA ALA A 57 -0.77 -13.48 -4.01
C ALA A 57 -1.42 -13.75 -5.39
N GLY A 58 -0.71 -14.43 -6.28
CA GLY A 58 -1.19 -14.79 -7.62
C GLY A 58 -0.23 -14.44 -8.76
N ALA A 59 -0.65 -14.75 -9.99
CA ALA A 59 0.09 -14.42 -11.20
C ALA A 59 -0.32 -13.04 -11.70
N HIS A 60 0.63 -12.11 -11.81
CA HIS A 60 0.40 -10.74 -12.25
C HIS A 60 1.13 -10.44 -13.54
N THR A 61 0.43 -9.80 -14.48
CA THR A 61 1.03 -9.27 -15.70
C THR A 61 0.86 -7.76 -15.69
N PHE A 62 1.98 -7.05 -15.66
CA PHE A 62 2.04 -5.60 -15.74
C PHE A 62 2.22 -5.20 -17.19
N THR A 63 1.32 -4.36 -17.70
CA THR A 63 1.40 -3.84 -19.07
C THR A 63 1.43 -2.32 -19.02
N LEU A 64 2.28 -1.72 -19.85
CA LEU A 64 2.42 -0.28 -20.02
C LEU A 64 2.36 0.05 -21.50
N ARG A 65 1.41 0.90 -21.93
CA ARG A 65 1.29 1.34 -23.32
C ARG A 65 1.70 2.80 -23.43
N ILE A 66 2.76 3.04 -24.17
CA ILE A 66 3.33 4.37 -24.40
C ILE A 66 2.97 4.87 -25.79
N LYS A 67 2.75 6.17 -25.92
CA LYS A 67 2.40 6.82 -27.18
C LYS A 67 3.28 8.04 -27.46
N THR A 68 3.65 8.16 -28.72
CA THR A 68 4.26 9.37 -29.31
C THR A 68 3.74 9.58 -30.70
N CYS A 69 3.26 10.79 -30.95
CA CYS A 69 2.36 11.19 -32.03
C CYS A 69 1.27 10.15 -32.31
N ASP A 70 1.48 9.23 -33.25
CA ASP A 70 0.49 8.22 -33.69
C ASP A 70 0.91 6.77 -33.37
N ALA A 71 2.16 6.57 -32.91
CA ALA A 71 2.66 5.24 -32.59
C ALA A 71 2.35 4.87 -31.15
N ILE A 72 1.83 3.67 -30.93
CA ILE A 72 1.59 3.09 -29.60
C ILE A 72 2.42 1.82 -29.46
N VAL A 73 3.23 1.74 -28.41
CA VAL A 73 4.09 0.59 -28.11
C VAL A 73 3.70 -0.02 -26.76
N PRO A 74 3.36 -1.32 -26.70
CA PRO A 74 3.14 -2.02 -25.44
C PRO A 74 4.47 -2.54 -24.86
N LEU A 75 4.62 -2.42 -23.55
CA LEU A 75 5.69 -2.98 -22.73
C LEU A 75 5.04 -3.88 -21.67
N SER A 76 5.67 -5.01 -21.33
CA SER A 76 5.08 -5.97 -20.39
C SER A 76 6.12 -6.63 -19.49
N ALA A 77 5.75 -6.87 -18.23
CA ALA A 77 6.51 -7.67 -17.27
C ALA A 77 5.56 -8.60 -16.51
N SER A 78 5.99 -9.85 -16.27
CA SER A 78 5.21 -10.86 -15.54
C SER A 78 5.87 -11.21 -14.22
N VAL A 79 5.07 -11.35 -13.17
CA VAL A 79 5.53 -11.70 -11.81
C VAL A 79 4.60 -12.72 -11.18
N GLN A 80 5.16 -13.72 -10.53
CA GLN A 80 4.44 -14.72 -9.76
C GLN A 80 4.58 -14.42 -8.26
N VAL A 81 3.46 -14.31 -7.55
CA VAL A 81 3.45 -14.10 -6.10
C VAL A 81 2.92 -15.36 -5.43
N ASP A 82 3.78 -16.11 -4.77
CA ASP A 82 3.37 -17.27 -3.97
C ASP A 82 2.64 -16.82 -2.71
N PRO A 83 1.62 -17.57 -2.24
CA PRO A 83 0.99 -17.28 -0.97
C PRO A 83 2.01 -17.36 0.18
N ALA A 84 1.77 -16.57 1.23
CA ALA A 84 2.53 -16.72 2.47
C ALA A 84 2.31 -18.14 3.02
N PRO A 85 3.35 -18.76 3.63
CA PRO A 85 3.19 -20.05 4.28
C PRO A 85 2.09 -19.96 5.34
N GLU A 86 1.15 -20.91 5.33
CA GLU A 86 0.14 -21.03 6.38
C GLU A 86 0.83 -21.14 7.74
N ALA A 87 0.37 -20.34 8.72
CA ALA A 87 0.82 -20.48 10.09
C ALA A 87 0.49 -21.92 10.57
N PRO A 88 1.36 -22.55 11.38
CA PRO A 88 1.03 -23.85 11.94
C PRO A 88 -0.29 -23.75 12.72
N PRO A 89 -1.12 -24.80 12.72
CA PRO A 89 -2.32 -24.82 13.53
C PRO A 89 -1.91 -24.57 14.99
N ASN A 90 -2.52 -23.57 15.63
CA ASN A 90 -2.38 -23.36 17.06
C ASN A 90 -2.88 -24.64 17.74
N ASP A 91 -1.95 -25.46 18.23
CA ASP A 91 -2.23 -26.65 19.03
C ASP A 91 -2.71 -26.17 20.41
N ASP A 92 -3.94 -25.67 20.46
CA ASP A 92 -4.71 -25.47 21.70
C ASP A 92 -5.22 -26.85 22.14
N SER A 93 -4.28 -27.74 22.46
CA SER A 93 -4.54 -29.06 23.02
C SER A 93 -3.71 -29.22 24.28
N GLY A 94 -4.03 -28.38 25.27
CA GLY A 94 -3.71 -28.60 26.68
C GLY A 94 -4.88 -29.28 27.38
N ASP A 95 -4.94 -30.59 27.23
CA ASP A 95 -5.81 -31.53 27.94
C ASP A 95 -5.38 -31.68 29.42
N ASP A 96 -6.40 -31.87 30.28
CA ASP A 96 -6.43 -32.74 31.46
C ASP A 96 -6.66 -32.15 32.87
N ASP A 97 -7.65 -32.79 33.47
CA ASP A 97 -8.32 -32.67 34.75
C ASP A 97 -7.42 -33.00 35.95
N SER A 98 -7.52 -32.23 37.04
CA SER A 98 -7.20 -32.71 38.40
C SER A 98 -7.82 -31.80 39.45
N GLY A 99 -8.95 -32.24 40.01
CA GLY A 99 -9.51 -31.66 41.22
C GLY A 99 -8.59 -31.86 42.43
N TRP A 100 -8.18 -30.76 43.06
CA TRP A 100 -7.74 -30.69 44.45
C TRP A 100 -8.19 -29.35 45.05
N GLU A 101 -9.08 -29.43 46.04
CA GLU A 101 -9.40 -28.33 46.94
C GLU A 101 -8.25 -28.23 47.97
N GLU A 102 -7.38 -27.22 47.86
CA GLU A 102 -6.35 -26.89 48.87
C GLU A 102 -6.28 -25.36 49.05
N PRO A 103 -6.02 -24.86 50.28
CA PRO A 103 -6.58 -23.62 50.80
C PRO A 103 -5.83 -22.36 50.34
N SER A 104 -6.51 -21.22 50.47
CA SER A 104 -6.01 -19.88 50.16
C SER A 104 -4.56 -19.65 50.64
N PRO A 105 -3.63 -19.21 49.77
CA PRO A 105 -2.36 -18.68 50.23
C PRO A 105 -2.57 -17.31 50.91
N PRO A 106 -1.78 -16.96 51.93
CA PRO A 106 -1.75 -15.61 52.46
C PRO A 106 -1.09 -14.68 51.42
N ASP A 107 -1.71 -13.51 51.26
CA ASP A 107 -1.20 -12.25 50.70
C ASP A 107 0.30 -12.28 50.34
N SER A 108 0.60 -12.32 49.03
CA SER A 108 1.92 -12.07 48.45
C SER A 108 1.81 -10.95 47.43
N PRO A 109 2.82 -10.07 47.34
CA PRO A 109 2.67 -8.73 46.80
C PRO A 109 2.69 -8.73 45.27
N GLU A 110 1.71 -8.05 44.67
CA GLU A 110 1.87 -7.18 43.51
C GLU A 110 2.76 -7.73 42.37
N GLU A 111 2.26 -8.72 41.62
CA GLU A 111 2.64 -8.84 40.21
C GLU A 111 1.61 -8.06 39.39
N GLN A 112 2.04 -6.92 38.86
CA GLN A 112 1.27 -6.06 37.98
C GLN A 112 0.78 -6.89 36.78
N GLU A 113 -0.54 -6.92 36.57
CA GLU A 113 -1.13 -7.33 35.30
C GLU A 113 -0.37 -6.61 34.16
N PRO A 114 0.06 -7.30 33.09
CA PRO A 114 0.40 -6.58 31.88
C PRO A 114 -0.86 -5.82 31.48
N ALA A 115 -0.73 -4.48 31.40
CA ALA A 115 -1.81 -3.61 30.96
C ALA A 115 -2.49 -4.20 29.71
N PRO A 116 -3.82 -4.01 29.54
CA PRO A 116 -4.48 -4.40 28.31
C PRO A 116 -3.66 -3.88 27.14
N GLN A 117 -3.19 -4.78 26.28
CA GLN A 117 -2.52 -4.40 25.05
C GLN A 117 -3.51 -3.48 24.33
N ASP A 118 -3.13 -2.22 24.17
CA ASP A 118 -3.84 -1.27 23.32
C ASP A 118 -4.14 -1.99 21.99
N PRO A 119 -5.35 -1.86 21.40
CA PRO A 119 -5.60 -2.38 20.07
C PRO A 119 -4.48 -1.90 19.11
N PRO A 120 -4.17 -2.67 18.04
CA PRO A 120 -3.19 -2.19 17.08
C PRO A 120 -3.55 -0.77 16.68
N ASN A 121 -2.56 0.10 16.79
CA ASN A 121 -2.69 1.52 16.56
C ASN A 121 -3.12 1.77 15.11
N ASN A 122 -4.42 1.66 14.82
CA ASN A 122 -5.04 2.04 13.55
C ASN A 122 -5.17 3.57 13.48
N GLU A 123 -4.14 4.27 13.92
CA GLU A 123 -4.05 5.71 13.72
C GLU A 123 -3.70 5.95 12.25
N PRO A 124 -4.44 6.81 11.54
CA PRO A 124 -4.11 7.15 10.18
C PRO A 124 -2.73 7.81 10.15
N VAL A 125 -1.88 7.31 9.27
CA VAL A 125 -0.51 7.79 9.14
C VAL A 125 -0.49 9.04 8.27
N GLU A 126 0.22 10.08 8.72
CA GLU A 126 0.54 11.22 7.87
C GLU A 126 1.47 10.74 6.76
N VAL A 127 0.98 10.78 5.52
CA VAL A 127 1.72 10.31 4.34
C VAL A 127 2.27 11.46 3.49
N GLY A 128 1.86 12.70 3.79
CA GLY A 128 2.44 13.87 3.16
C GLY A 128 1.68 15.15 3.42
N GLN A 129 2.22 16.25 2.89
CA GLN A 129 1.58 17.56 2.85
C GLN A 129 1.44 17.96 1.38
N PHE A 130 0.28 18.51 1.02
CA PHE A 130 0.12 19.14 -0.28
C PHE A 130 0.13 20.65 -0.13
N ASN A 131 0.68 21.29 -1.15
CA ASN A 131 0.67 22.73 -1.26
C ASN A 131 0.32 23.08 -2.71
N SER A 132 -0.91 23.54 -2.90
CA SER A 132 -1.44 23.86 -4.22
C SER A 132 -1.62 25.37 -4.34
N TYR A 133 -1.09 25.94 -5.42
CA TYR A 133 -1.24 27.35 -5.74
C TYR A 133 -2.01 27.47 -7.05
N ASP A 134 -3.16 28.12 -7.00
CA ASP A 134 -3.89 28.51 -8.20
C ASP A 134 -3.47 29.94 -8.63
N PRO A 135 -2.77 30.09 -9.78
CA PRO A 135 -2.27 31.39 -10.22
C PRO A 135 -3.36 32.28 -10.83
N VAL A 136 -4.56 31.77 -11.05
CA VAL A 136 -5.68 32.50 -11.67
C VAL A 136 -6.52 33.17 -10.59
N THR A 137 -6.72 32.50 -9.46
CA THR A 137 -7.51 32.99 -8.32
C THR A 137 -6.65 33.51 -7.17
N ASP A 138 -5.31 33.43 -7.26
CA ASP A 138 -4.35 33.74 -6.18
C ASP A 138 -4.72 33.05 -4.86
N THR A 139 -5.25 31.83 -4.96
CA THR A 139 -5.65 31.04 -3.80
C THR A 139 -4.56 30.03 -3.47
N HIS A 140 -4.20 29.99 -2.19
CA HIS A 140 -3.22 29.05 -1.66
C HIS A 140 -3.93 28.06 -0.74
N GLU A 141 -3.92 26.79 -1.14
CA GLU A 141 -4.49 25.70 -0.35
C GLU A 141 -3.36 24.79 0.11
N SER A 142 -3.31 24.58 1.42
CA SER A 142 -2.35 23.70 2.07
C SER A 142 -3.13 22.74 2.96
N GLY A 143 -2.73 21.47 2.99
CA GLY A 143 -3.33 20.50 3.91
C GLY A 143 -2.48 19.26 4.09
N THR A 144 -2.81 18.52 5.15
CA THR A 144 -2.13 17.27 5.51
C THR A 144 -2.89 16.09 4.92
N VAL A 145 -2.17 15.18 4.29
CA VAL A 145 -2.71 13.95 3.73
C VAL A 145 -2.48 12.82 4.72
N PHE A 146 -3.58 12.19 5.10
CA PHE A 146 -3.62 11.03 5.96
C PHE A 146 -3.98 9.79 5.15
N GLN A 147 -3.46 8.64 5.54
CA GLN A 147 -3.81 7.35 4.95
C GLN A 147 -4.27 6.37 6.02
N ASP A 148 -5.41 5.72 5.75
CA ASP A 148 -5.88 4.59 6.55
C ASP A 148 -4.97 3.37 6.29
N PRO A 149 -4.39 2.75 7.33
CA PRO A 149 -3.50 1.62 7.14
C PRO A 149 -4.23 0.32 6.75
N ASP A 150 -5.53 0.21 7.02
CA ASP A 150 -6.33 -1.00 6.77
C ASP A 150 -6.96 -1.00 5.37
N THR A 151 -7.46 0.16 4.92
CA THR A 151 -8.15 0.33 3.64
C THR A 151 -7.27 0.96 2.56
N GLY A 152 -6.19 1.64 2.97
CA GLY A 152 -5.32 2.41 2.06
C GLY A 152 -5.95 3.69 1.54
N GLU A 153 -7.14 4.07 2.02
CA GLU A 153 -7.82 5.30 1.63
C GLU A 153 -7.06 6.52 2.12
N THR A 154 -6.99 7.56 1.28
CA THR A 154 -6.31 8.82 1.59
C THR A 154 -7.29 9.97 1.69
N TRP A 155 -7.17 10.82 2.71
CA TRP A 155 -7.96 12.03 2.86
C TRP A 155 -7.12 13.22 3.28
N VAL A 156 -7.66 14.41 3.03
CA VAL A 156 -7.14 15.67 3.53
C VAL A 156 -7.89 16.02 4.82
N GLY A 157 -7.17 16.24 5.91
CA GLY A 157 -7.76 16.61 7.19
C GLY A 157 -6.88 17.57 7.99
N ASP A 158 -7.47 18.24 8.98
CA ASP A 158 -6.77 19.15 9.91
C ASP A 158 -6.42 18.45 11.24
N GLY A 159 -6.30 17.11 11.25
CA GLY A 159 -5.92 16.35 12.43
C GLY A 159 -6.95 16.33 13.58
N SER A 160 -8.21 16.71 13.35
CA SER A 160 -9.27 16.67 14.37
C SER A 160 -10.27 15.55 14.06
N TYR A 161 -10.18 14.44 14.80
CA TYR A 161 -11.21 13.40 14.80
C TYR A 161 -12.47 13.92 15.52
N GLY A 162 -13.56 14.10 14.76
CA GLY A 162 -14.86 14.43 15.30
C GLY A 162 -15.72 15.17 14.29
N ASP A 163 -16.77 14.48 13.83
CA ASP A 163 -17.83 14.97 12.94
C ASP A 163 -17.55 14.81 11.43
N HIS A 164 -18.02 13.68 10.93
CA HIS A 164 -18.11 13.38 9.50
C HIS A 164 -19.14 14.30 8.85
N THR A 165 -18.71 15.45 8.36
CA THR A 165 -19.41 16.10 7.25
C THR A 165 -18.62 15.83 5.98
N VAL A 166 -18.98 14.73 5.32
CA VAL A 166 -18.57 14.48 3.93
C VAL A 166 -19.33 15.51 3.09
N GLU A 167 -18.71 16.64 2.77
CA GLU A 167 -19.27 17.54 1.79
C GLU A 167 -18.94 17.01 0.39
N PRO A 168 -19.92 16.50 -0.38
CA PRO A 168 -19.68 16.20 -1.79
C PRO A 168 -19.49 17.54 -2.51
N TRP A 169 -18.32 17.74 -3.11
CA TRP A 169 -18.09 18.89 -3.97
C TRP A 169 -18.87 18.76 -5.30
N PRO A 170 -19.45 19.87 -5.82
CA PRO A 170 -20.04 19.94 -7.16
C PRO A 170 -19.01 19.96 -8.30
#